data_AF-A0A0P0XPL3-F1
#
_entry.id   AF-A0A0P0XPL3-F1
#
_cell.length_a   1.000
_cell.length_b   1.000
_cell.length_c   1.000
_cell.angle_alpha   90.00
_cell.angle_beta   90.00
_cell.angle_gamma   90.00
#
_symmetry.space_group_name_H-M   'P 1'
#
loop_
_entity.id
_entity.type
_entity.pdbx_description
1 polymer ?
#
loop_
_entity_poly.entity_id
_entity_poly.type
_entity_poly.pdbx_seq_one_letter_code
_entity_poly.pdbx_strand_id
1 'polypeptide(L)'
;MSSSIKDEIDAAFAAGAMPPEWRPRLLASPRLGERDVDRIAASIAEIHWNLQLDGSTQLSVACVAFWFVVGVLVLCVAGLFFLENDYMSGPFAVVGAVPCVVITPIVTVAYERRRRRAKMLMVRTRTVLEHFLLPPI
;
A
#
# COMPACT_ATOMS: atom_id res chain seq x y z
N MET A 1 16.95 -24.94 -12.12
CA MET A 1 16.71 -23.76 -12.99
C MET A 1 15.43 -23.01 -12.62
N SER A 2 14.35 -23.65 -12.16
CA SER A 2 13.11 -22.94 -11.78
C SER A 2 13.23 -22.00 -10.57
N SER A 3 14.14 -22.30 -9.62
CA SER A 3 14.40 -21.44 -8.46
C SER A 3 14.95 -20.09 -8.88
N SER A 4 15.87 -20.04 -9.85
CA SER A 4 16.51 -18.78 -10.23
C SER A 4 15.54 -17.78 -10.85
N ILE A 5 14.56 -18.25 -11.63
CA ILE A 5 13.54 -17.38 -12.23
C ILE A 5 12.61 -16.83 -11.15
N LYS A 6 12.26 -17.63 -10.14
CA LYS A 6 11.45 -17.14 -9.00
C LYS A 6 12.18 -16.05 -8.22
N ASP A 7 13.47 -16.25 -7.96
CA ASP A 7 14.31 -15.26 -7.27
C ASP A 7 14.48 -13.99 -8.13
N GLU A 8 14.61 -14.14 -9.45
CA GLU A 8 14.66 -13.02 -10.39
C GLU A 8 13.33 -12.24 -10.43
N ILE A 9 12.20 -12.97 -10.34
CA ILE A 9 10.88 -12.35 -10.25
C ILE A 9 10.73 -11.56 -8.96
N ASP A 10 11.12 -12.15 -7.84
CA ASP A 10 11.08 -11.49 -6.53
C ASP A 10 12.04 -10.27 -6.49
N ALA A 11 13.20 -10.35 -7.14
CA ALA A 11 14.14 -9.23 -7.30
C ALA A 11 13.57 -8.10 -8.19
N ALA A 12 12.87 -8.43 -9.28
CA ALA A 12 12.23 -7.43 -10.14
C ALA A 12 11.10 -6.69 -9.41
N PHE A 13 10.29 -7.39 -8.61
CA PHE A 13 9.29 -6.75 -7.75
C PHE A 13 9.94 -5.87 -6.68
N ALA A 14 11.07 -6.31 -6.10
CA ALA A 14 11.82 -5.51 -5.14
C ALA A 14 12.45 -4.26 -5.77
N ALA A 15 12.92 -4.34 -7.01
CA ALA A 15 13.48 -3.20 -7.76
C ALA A 15 12.41 -2.27 -8.34
N GLY A 16 11.17 -2.76 -8.52
CA GLY A 16 10.10 -2.01 -9.17
C GLY A 16 10.29 -1.77 -10.65
N ALA A 17 11.22 -2.49 -11.26
CA ALA A 17 11.55 -2.37 -12.67
C ALA A 17 11.56 -3.76 -13.31
N MET A 18 11.02 -3.83 -14.52
CA MET A 18 11.08 -5.03 -15.33
C MET A 18 12.48 -5.19 -15.94
N PRO A 19 13.13 -6.37 -15.81
CA PRO A 19 14.40 -6.64 -16.47
C PRO A 19 14.27 -6.53 -17.99
N PRO A 20 15.25 -5.93 -18.69
CA PRO A 20 15.21 -5.77 -20.14
C PRO A 20 15.17 -7.10 -20.88
N GLU A 21 15.70 -8.18 -20.28
CA GLU A 21 15.70 -9.53 -20.85
C GLU A 21 14.31 -10.17 -20.94
N TRP A 22 13.36 -9.75 -20.10
CA TRP A 22 12.04 -10.34 -20.09
C TRP A 22 11.16 -9.83 -21.22
N ARG A 23 11.37 -8.59 -21.69
CA ARG A 23 10.57 -8.00 -22.77
C ARG A 23 10.56 -8.89 -24.02
N PRO A 24 11.70 -9.32 -24.60
CA PRO A 24 11.68 -10.21 -25.75
C PRO A 24 11.11 -11.60 -25.43
N ARG A 25 11.33 -12.14 -24.22
CA ARG A 25 10.77 -13.44 -23.80
C ARG A 25 9.24 -13.41 -23.72
N LEU A 26 8.67 -12.32 -23.19
CA LEU A 26 7.22 -12.15 -23.14
C LEU A 26 6.62 -11.91 -24.52
N LEU A 27 7.27 -11.11 -25.37
CA LEU A 27 6.84 -10.88 -26.75
C LEU A 27 6.96 -12.11 -27.65
N ALA A 28 7.83 -13.06 -27.31
CA ALA A 28 7.89 -14.35 -28.01
C ALA A 28 6.60 -15.17 -27.81
N SER A 29 5.83 -14.90 -26.77
CA SER A 29 4.54 -15.55 -26.53
C SER A 29 3.44 -14.93 -27.41
N PRO A 30 2.70 -15.71 -28.21
CA PRO A 30 1.65 -15.19 -29.09
C PRO A 30 0.45 -14.57 -28.34
N ARG A 31 0.38 -14.74 -27.02
CA ARG A 31 -0.70 -14.19 -26.18
C ARG A 31 -0.42 -12.79 -25.63
N LEU A 32 0.81 -12.30 -25.72
CA LEU A 32 1.23 -11.03 -25.13
C LEU A 32 1.66 -10.07 -26.22
N GLY A 33 0.88 -9.01 -26.40
CA GLY A 33 1.29 -7.88 -27.25
C GLY A 33 2.23 -6.94 -26.50
N GLU A 34 2.83 -6.01 -27.24
CA GLU A 34 3.67 -4.94 -26.67
C GLU A 34 2.94 -4.14 -25.59
N ARG A 35 1.66 -3.82 -25.83
CA ARG A 35 0.80 -3.13 -24.85
C ARG A 35 0.61 -3.92 -23.56
N ASP A 36 0.56 -5.24 -23.62
CA ASP A 36 0.40 -6.08 -22.44
C ASP A 36 1.70 -6.11 -21.62
N VAL A 37 2.84 -6.18 -22.31
CA VAL A 37 4.16 -6.12 -21.66
C VAL A 37 4.38 -4.77 -20.98
N ASP A 38 4.04 -3.66 -21.63
CA ASP A 38 4.12 -2.33 -21.02
C ASP A 38 3.19 -2.21 -19.80
N ARG A 39 2.01 -2.84 -19.85
CA ARG A 39 1.08 -2.89 -18.73
C ARG A 39 1.63 -3.72 -17.57
N ILE A 40 2.32 -4.82 -17.85
CA ILE A 40 3.03 -5.61 -16.83
C ILE A 40 4.13 -4.77 -16.20
N ALA A 41 4.96 -4.09 -17.00
CA ALA A 41 6.02 -3.22 -16.48
C ALA A 41 5.47 -2.08 -15.60
N ALA A 42 4.39 -1.41 -16.05
CA ALA A 42 3.71 -0.39 -15.25
C ALA A 42 3.13 -0.95 -13.95
N SER A 43 2.56 -2.17 -13.99
CA SER A 43 2.04 -2.83 -12.78
C SER A 43 3.14 -3.17 -11.77
N ILE A 44 4.32 -3.59 -12.24
CA ILE A 44 5.48 -3.87 -11.37
C ILE A 44 5.92 -2.58 -10.66
N ALA A 45 5.99 -1.47 -11.39
CA ALA A 45 6.31 -0.16 -10.81
C ALA A 45 5.26 0.31 -9.79
N GLU A 46 3.96 0.15 -10.09
CA GLU A 46 2.88 0.49 -9.17
C GLU A 46 2.90 -0.38 -7.89
N ILE A 47 3.19 -1.68 -8.05
CA ILE A 47 3.33 -2.61 -6.91
C ILE A 47 4.51 -2.21 -6.04
N HIS A 48 5.66 -1.90 -6.63
CA HIS A 48 6.85 -1.46 -5.89
C HIS A 48 6.59 -0.19 -5.08
N TRP A 49 5.96 0.82 -5.69
CA TRP A 49 5.58 2.03 -4.96
C TRP A 49 4.68 1.72 -3.76
N ASN A 50 3.68 0.87 -3.94
CA ASN A 50 2.78 0.48 -2.86
C ASN A 50 3.47 -0.36 -1.78
N LEU A 51 4.42 -1.24 -2.15
CA LEU A 51 5.20 -2.04 -1.20
C LEU A 51 6.20 -1.19 -0.41
N GLN A 52 6.85 -0.22 -1.06
CA GLN A 52 7.77 0.71 -0.40
C GLN A 52 7.02 1.61 0.58
N LEU A 53 5.81 2.04 0.20
CA LEU A 53 4.89 2.68 1.14
C LEU A 53 4.64 1.74 2.33
N ASP A 54 4.32 0.46 2.07
CA ASP A 54 4.08 -0.57 3.09
C ASP A 54 5.24 -0.72 4.09
N GLY A 55 6.49 -0.76 3.62
CA GLY A 55 7.67 -0.80 4.49
C GLY A 55 7.81 0.44 5.38
N SER A 56 7.46 1.62 4.86
CA SER A 56 7.38 2.86 5.65
C SER A 56 6.18 2.86 6.61
N THR A 57 5.11 2.14 6.29
CA THR A 57 3.83 2.26 6.98
C THR A 57 3.64 1.46 8.25
N GLN A 58 4.52 0.52 8.61
CA GLN A 58 4.46 -0.05 9.95
C GLN A 58 4.63 1.06 11.01
N LEU A 59 5.47 2.07 10.71
CA LEU A 59 5.51 3.32 11.46
C LEU A 59 4.20 4.10 11.33
N SER A 60 3.57 4.13 10.16
CA SER A 60 2.31 4.85 9.96
C SER A 60 1.11 4.27 10.73
N VAL A 61 0.95 2.95 10.85
CA VAL A 61 -0.21 2.37 11.56
C VAL A 61 -0.09 2.65 13.05
N ALA A 62 1.11 2.46 13.62
CA ALA A 62 1.39 2.82 15.01
C ALA A 62 1.21 4.33 15.24
N CYS A 63 1.68 5.16 14.30
CA CYS A 63 1.52 6.61 14.36
C CYS A 63 0.03 7.01 14.26
N VAL A 64 -0.75 6.40 13.38
CA VAL A 64 -2.19 6.66 13.22
C VAL A 64 -2.96 6.23 14.46
N ALA A 65 -2.65 5.06 15.02
CA ALA A 65 -3.24 4.61 16.28
C ALA A 65 -2.86 5.54 17.45
N PHE A 66 -1.60 5.99 17.50
CA PHE A 66 -1.13 6.96 18.48
C PHE A 66 -1.88 8.29 18.37
N TRP A 67 -2.01 8.84 17.16
CA TRP A 67 -2.77 10.07 16.91
C TRP A 67 -4.26 9.92 17.24
N PHE A 68 -4.86 8.75 17.00
CA PHE A 68 -6.24 8.46 17.40
C PHE A 68 -6.37 8.48 18.93
N VAL A 69 -5.49 7.78 19.66
CA VAL A 69 -5.51 7.75 21.13
C VAL A 69 -5.27 9.14 21.71
N VAL A 70 -4.29 9.88 21.19
CA VAL A 70 -4.03 11.27 21.59
C VAL A 70 -5.23 12.16 21.29
N GLY A 71 -5.87 12.01 20.13
CA GLY A 71 -7.08 12.76 19.77
C GLY A 71 -8.25 12.49 20.71
N VAL A 72 -8.48 11.22 21.07
CA VAL A 72 -9.52 10.84 22.05
C VAL A 72 -9.19 11.37 23.44
N LEU A 73 -7.93 11.25 23.88
CA LEU A 73 -7.47 11.82 25.16
C LEU A 73 -7.69 13.33 25.22
N VAL A 74 -7.36 14.07 24.16
CA VAL A 74 -7.61 15.52 24.07
C VAL A 74 -9.10 15.82 24.14
N LEU A 75 -9.96 15.03 23.47
CA LEU A 75 -11.43 15.19 23.59
C LEU A 75 -11.93 14.92 25.00
N CYS A 76 -11.43 13.88 25.67
CA CYS A 76 -11.81 13.56 27.05
C CYS A 76 -11.39 14.68 28.01
N VAL A 77 -10.14 15.16 27.90
CA VAL A 77 -9.64 16.27 28.72
C VAL A 77 -10.42 17.54 28.43
N ALA A 78 -10.66 17.89 27.16
CA ALA A 78 -11.48 19.03 26.79
C ALA A 78 -12.89 18.90 27.38
N GLY A 79 -13.53 17.73 27.26
CA GLY A 79 -14.86 17.45 27.83
C GLY A 79 -14.91 17.62 29.35
N LEU A 80 -13.87 17.20 30.08
CA LEU A 80 -13.75 17.45 31.51
C LEU A 80 -13.60 18.95 31.82
N PHE A 81 -12.77 19.68 31.06
CA PHE A 81 -12.65 21.13 31.20
C PHE A 81 -13.95 21.89 30.84
N PHE A 82 -14.73 21.39 29.87
CA PHE A 82 -16.05 21.91 29.52
C PHE A 82 -17.08 21.71 30.64
N LEU A 83 -16.98 20.63 31.40
CA LEU A 83 -17.86 20.37 32.54
C LEU A 83 -17.59 21.35 33.69
N GLU A 84 -16.32 21.73 33.87
CA GLU A 84 -15.84 22.51 35.01
C GLU A 84 -15.80 24.03 34.75
N ASN A 85 -15.54 24.48 33.52
CA ASN A 85 -15.29 25.88 33.19
C ASN A 85 -16.18 26.40 32.05
N ASP A 86 -16.84 27.53 32.30
CA ASP A 86 -17.80 28.19 31.40
C ASP A 86 -17.28 28.34 29.96
N TYR A 87 -17.92 27.58 29.06
CA TYR A 87 -18.17 27.64 27.60
C TYR A 87 -17.25 28.38 26.60
N MET A 88 -16.40 29.34 26.97
CA MET A 88 -15.81 30.29 26.01
C MET A 88 -14.55 29.80 25.28
N SER A 89 -13.77 28.86 25.83
CA SER A 89 -12.52 28.38 25.20
C SER A 89 -12.61 26.98 24.60
N GLY A 90 -13.70 26.26 24.84
CA GLY A 90 -13.84 24.87 24.45
C GLY A 90 -14.12 24.56 22.96
N PRO A 91 -14.77 25.40 22.12
CA PRO A 91 -15.16 24.95 20.77
C PRO A 91 -13.95 24.63 19.88
N PHE A 92 -12.80 25.29 20.09
CA PHE A 92 -11.59 25.02 19.31
C PHE A 92 -11.02 23.61 19.55
N ALA A 93 -11.11 23.08 20.78
CA ALA A 93 -10.63 21.74 21.10
C ALA A 93 -11.51 20.64 20.47
N VAL A 94 -12.83 20.85 20.43
CA VAL A 94 -13.79 19.90 19.80
C VAL A 94 -13.63 19.89 18.28
N VAL A 95 -13.52 21.07 17.66
CA VAL A 95 -13.39 21.21 16.20
C VAL A 95 -12.11 20.58 15.68
N GLY A 96 -11.00 20.65 16.44
CA GLY A 96 -9.73 20.04 16.03
C GLY A 96 -9.68 18.52 16.20
N ALA A 97 -10.26 17.98 17.28
CA ALA A 97 -10.05 16.58 17.63
C ALA A 97 -11.09 15.62 17.02
N VAL A 98 -12.32 16.06 16.74
CA VAL A 98 -13.33 15.23 16.04
C VAL A 98 -12.86 14.78 14.65
N PRO A 99 -12.30 15.66 13.78
CA PRO A 99 -11.73 15.25 12.51
C PRO A 99 -10.60 14.23 12.66
N CYS A 100 -9.71 14.40 13.65
CA CYS A 100 -8.62 13.47 13.88
C CYS A 100 -9.12 12.07 14.23
N VAL A 101 -10.16 11.96 15.06
CA VAL A 101 -10.76 10.68 15.46
C VAL A 101 -11.50 9.99 14.31
N VAL A 102 -12.11 10.75 13.39
CA VAL A 102 -12.88 10.18 12.26
C VAL A 102 -11.98 9.89 11.05
N ILE A 103 -11.03 10.75 10.74
CA ILE A 103 -10.17 10.62 9.56
C ILE A 103 -9.19 9.45 9.73
N THR A 104 -8.68 9.22 10.94
CA THR A 104 -7.72 8.14 11.21
C THR A 104 -8.25 6.74 10.83
N PRO A 105 -9.43 6.25 11.28
CA PRO A 105 -9.94 4.93 10.87
C PRO A 105 -10.29 4.87 9.37
N ILE A 106 -10.74 5.98 8.77
CA ILE A 106 -11.00 6.02 7.32
C ILE A 106 -9.69 5.82 6.55
N VAL A 107 -8.63 6.50 6.99
CA VAL A 107 -7.29 6.36 6.40
C VAL A 107 -6.74 4.95 6.62
N THR A 108 -6.88 4.35 7.81
CA THR A 108 -6.42 2.97 8.04
C THR A 108 -7.15 1.97 7.15
N VAL A 109 -8.48 2.07 7.02
CA VAL A 109 -9.25 1.15 6.16
C VAL A 109 -8.93 1.36 4.69
N ALA A 110 -8.82 2.61 4.23
CA ALA A 110 -8.41 2.91 2.85
C ALA A 110 -7.00 2.38 2.56
N TYR A 111 -6.10 2.49 3.53
CA TYR A 111 -4.75 1.97 3.47
C TYR A 111 -4.73 0.43 3.38
N GLU A 112 -5.43 -0.27 4.27
CA GLU A 112 -5.55 -1.72 4.24
C GLU A 112 -6.15 -2.24 2.93
N ARG A 113 -7.15 -1.54 2.38
CA ARG A 113 -7.72 -1.87 1.07
C ARG A 113 -6.70 -1.72 -0.05
N ARG A 114 -5.95 -0.61 -0.10
CA ARG A 114 -4.87 -0.42 -1.08
C ARG A 114 -3.83 -1.52 -0.96
N ARG A 115 -3.42 -1.86 0.27
CA ARG A 115 -2.49 -2.94 0.57
C ARG A 115 -2.98 -4.30 0.07
N ARG A 116 -4.21 -4.68 0.40
CA ARG A 116 -4.82 -5.94 -0.07
C ARG A 116 -4.87 -6.00 -1.61
N ARG A 117 -5.20 -4.87 -2.24
CA ARG A 117 -5.23 -4.77 -3.71
C ARG A 117 -3.84 -4.94 -4.32
N ALA A 118 -2.82 -4.27 -3.77
CA ALA A 118 -1.43 -4.39 -4.24
C ALA A 118 -0.92 -5.84 -4.11
N LYS A 119 -1.20 -6.52 -2.99
CA LYS A 119 -0.85 -7.95 -2.82
C LYS A 119 -1.57 -8.85 -3.82
N MET A 120 -2.86 -8.63 -4.07
CA MET A 120 -3.60 -9.38 -5.09
C MET A 120 -3.02 -9.19 -6.49
N LEU A 121 -2.68 -7.95 -6.86
CA LEU A 121 -2.04 -7.64 -8.13
C LEU A 121 -0.67 -8.31 -8.23
N MET A 122 0.15 -8.26 -7.18
CA MET A 122 1.45 -8.93 -7.14
C MET A 122 1.33 -10.45 -7.36
N VAL A 123 0.42 -11.13 -6.65
CA VAL A 123 0.21 -12.58 -6.84
C VAL A 123 -0.23 -12.88 -8.27
N ARG A 124 -1.15 -12.09 -8.84
CA ARG A 124 -1.63 -12.29 -10.20
C ARG A 124 -0.53 -12.08 -11.24
N THR A 125 0.22 -10.98 -11.13
CA THR A 125 1.34 -10.66 -12.03
C THR A 125 2.43 -11.70 -11.90
N ARG A 126 2.73 -12.19 -10.68
CA ARG A 126 3.65 -13.29 -10.44
C ARG A 126 3.21 -14.57 -11.17
N THR A 127 1.96 -14.99 -11.04
CA THR A 127 1.46 -16.18 -11.72
C THR A 127 1.54 -16.06 -13.25
N VAL A 128 1.25 -14.87 -13.79
CA VAL A 128 1.38 -14.59 -15.22
C VAL A 128 2.85 -14.69 -15.66
N LEU A 129 3.76 -14.03 -14.94
CA LEU A 129 5.20 -14.06 -15.21
C LEU A 129 5.76 -15.47 -15.11
N GLU A 130 5.40 -16.21 -14.05
CA GLU A 130 5.79 -17.61 -13.89
C GLU A 130 5.32 -18.45 -15.08
N HIS A 131 4.09 -18.28 -15.56
CA HIS A 131 3.59 -19.05 -16.70
C HIS A 131 4.32 -18.76 -18.02
N PHE A 132 4.76 -17.52 -18.25
CA PHE A 132 5.40 -17.11 -19.52
C PHE A 132 6.93 -17.15 -19.49
N LEU A 133 7.56 -17.05 -18.31
CA LEU A 133 9.02 -17.03 -18.16
C LEU A 133 9.59 -18.40 -17.76
N LEU A 134 8.84 -19.24 -17.04
CA LEU A 134 9.31 -20.60 -16.79
C LEU A 134 9.26 -21.39 -18.09
N PRO A 135 10.32 -22.13 -18.45
CA PRO A 135 10.28 -23.04 -19.58
C PRO A 135 9.14 -24.05 -19.40
N PRO A 136 8.39 -24.39 -20.46
CA PRO A 136 7.44 -25.50 -20.38
C PRO A 136 8.22 -26.76 -19.97
N ILE A 137 7.71 -27.44 -18.94
CA ILE A 137 8.22 -28.73 -18.46
C ILE A 137 8.15 -29.74 -19.61
#